data_AF-A0A952YX86-F1
#
_entry.id   AF-A0A952YX86-F1
#
_cell.length_a   1.000
_cell.length_b   1.000
_cell.length_c   1.000
_cell.angle_alpha   90.00
_cell.angle_beta   90.00
_cell.angle_gamma   90.00
#
_symmetry.space_group_name_H-M   'P 1'
#
loop_
_entity.id
_entity.type
_entity.pdbx_description
1 polymer ?
#
loop_
_entity_poly.entity_id
_entity_poly.type
_entity_poly.pdbx_seq_one_letter_code
_entity_poly.pdbx_strand_id
1 'polypeptide(L)'
;EALEAPPADVEYVDGAFRIVGTDRSIGLFELAARQPERRIWMDSTSSVEGPSWPNGCHLCEVEIDPDTGVIEVLAYASVNDVGRVVNPDIVRGQLDGGAVQGLGQALCEQVIHDSASGQLLSASFLDYAMPRADLAGRFRTEMDESIPCLTNPLGVKGVGELGTIGATPCVVNAVVDALWRAGKGERALSLQMPLTPERVWAVLNG
;
A
#
# COMPACT_ATOMS: atom_id res chain seq x y z
N GLU A 1 -3.18 19.57 -39.76
CA GLU A 1 -3.66 19.50 -41.15
C GLU A 1 -5.18 19.33 -41.25
N ALA A 2 -5.78 18.23 -40.77
CA ALA A 2 -7.23 18.00 -40.90
C ALA A 2 -8.14 19.10 -40.31
N LEU A 3 -7.65 19.80 -39.28
CA LEU A 3 -8.34 20.93 -38.63
C LEU A 3 -7.92 22.29 -39.19
N GLU A 4 -6.92 22.35 -40.09
CA GLU A 4 -6.34 23.58 -40.62
C GLU A 4 -5.88 24.58 -39.53
N ALA A 5 -5.50 24.06 -38.37
CA ALA A 5 -5.02 24.82 -37.22
C ALA A 5 -3.57 24.44 -36.89
N PRO A 6 -2.78 25.35 -36.31
CA PRO A 6 -1.45 25.01 -35.80
C PRO A 6 -1.59 24.05 -34.59
N PRO A 7 -0.61 23.15 -34.35
CA PRO A 7 -0.69 22.18 -33.25
C PRO A 7 -0.89 22.80 -31.85
N ALA A 8 -0.35 24.01 -31.62
CA ALA A 8 -0.49 24.72 -30.34
C ALA A 8 -1.94 25.13 -30.03
N ASP A 9 -2.81 25.22 -31.04
CA ASP A 9 -4.22 25.60 -30.89
C ASP A 9 -5.13 24.36 -30.81
N VAL A 10 -4.56 23.15 -30.81
CA VAL A 10 -5.30 21.88 -30.79
C VAL A 10 -5.11 21.16 -29.46
N GLU A 11 -6.21 20.84 -28.79
CA GLU A 11 -6.23 20.00 -27.59
C GLU A 11 -6.83 18.62 -27.92
N TYR A 12 -6.47 17.61 -27.13
CA TYR A 12 -7.11 16.29 -27.18
C TYR A 12 -7.97 16.08 -25.94
N VAL A 13 -9.27 15.93 -26.13
CA VAL A 13 -10.24 15.72 -25.04
C VAL A 13 -11.33 14.76 -25.51
N ASP A 14 -11.77 13.87 -24.63
CA ASP A 14 -12.89 12.94 -24.85
C ASP A 14 -12.82 12.14 -26.18
N GLY A 15 -11.61 11.74 -26.59
CA GLY A 15 -11.42 10.95 -27.80
C GLY A 15 -11.34 11.77 -29.09
N ALA A 16 -11.29 13.09 -29.04
CA ALA A 16 -11.24 13.98 -30.19
C ALA A 16 -10.17 15.06 -30.08
N PHE A 17 -9.65 15.49 -31.23
CA PHE A 17 -8.81 16.68 -31.36
C PHE A 17 -9.71 17.88 -31.62
N ARG A 18 -9.61 18.93 -30.81
CA ARG A 18 -10.45 20.14 -30.87
C ARG A 18 -9.60 21.40 -31.00
N ILE A 19 -10.04 22.37 -31.79
CA ILE A 19 -9.42 23.71 -31.81
C ILE A 19 -9.92 24.51 -30.61
N VAL A 20 -9.01 24.95 -29.75
CA VAL A 20 -9.31 25.70 -28.53
C VAL A 20 -10.14 26.94 -28.85
N GLY A 21 -11.21 27.16 -28.09
CA GLY A 21 -12.10 28.32 -28.25
C GLY A 21 -13.13 28.21 -29.40
N THR A 22 -13.21 27.07 -30.09
CA THR A 22 -14.18 26.83 -31.18
C THR A 22 -14.95 25.52 -31.00
N ASP A 23 -15.90 25.24 -31.88
CA ASP A 23 -16.64 23.97 -32.00
C ASP A 23 -16.04 23.01 -33.04
N ARG A 24 -14.92 23.38 -33.70
CA ARG A 24 -14.27 22.54 -34.70
C ARG A 24 -13.47 21.41 -34.02
N SER A 25 -13.80 20.17 -34.36
CA SER A 25 -13.12 18.97 -33.84
C SER A 25 -13.10 17.81 -34.84
N ILE A 26 -12.22 16.84 -34.62
CA ILE A 26 -12.18 15.56 -35.34
C ILE A 26 -11.92 14.42 -34.35
N GLY A 27 -12.72 13.35 -34.39
CA GLY A 27 -12.55 12.19 -33.52
C GLY A 27 -11.29 11.39 -33.86
N LEU A 28 -10.68 10.72 -32.87
CA LEU A 28 -9.46 9.92 -33.07
C LEU A 28 -9.65 8.82 -34.13
N PHE A 29 -10.77 8.09 -34.08
CA PHE A 29 -11.08 7.04 -35.05
C PHE A 29 -11.42 7.59 -36.44
N GLU A 30 -12.05 8.77 -36.49
CA GLU A 30 -12.32 9.44 -37.75
C GLU A 30 -11.01 9.92 -38.40
N LEU A 31 -10.11 10.52 -37.61
CA LEU A 31 -8.79 10.91 -38.06
C LEU A 31 -7.99 9.69 -38.54
N ALA A 32 -8.06 8.57 -37.83
CA ALA A 32 -7.42 7.32 -38.22
C ALA A 32 -7.97 6.79 -39.55
N ALA A 33 -9.28 6.84 -39.76
CA ALA A 33 -9.91 6.42 -41.02
C ALA A 33 -9.46 7.25 -42.24
N ARG A 34 -8.99 8.48 -42.02
CA ARG A 34 -8.45 9.37 -43.07
C ARG A 34 -6.95 9.16 -43.34
N GLN A 35 -6.24 8.38 -42.51
CA GLN A 35 -4.82 8.08 -42.73
C GLN A 35 -4.62 6.99 -43.80
N PRO A 36 -3.44 6.94 -44.45
CA PRO A 36 -3.01 5.77 -45.19
C PRO A 36 -3.14 4.51 -44.31
N GLU A 37 -3.66 3.42 -44.87
CA GLU A 37 -3.95 2.17 -44.16
C GLU A 37 -5.03 2.25 -43.06
N ARG A 38 -5.75 3.37 -42.95
CA ARG A 38 -6.85 3.59 -41.97
C ARG A 38 -6.41 3.40 -40.51
N ARG A 39 -5.15 3.72 -40.20
CA ARG A 39 -4.58 3.64 -38.84
C ARG A 39 -3.70 4.83 -38.51
N ILE A 40 -3.66 5.18 -37.24
CA ILE A 40 -2.62 6.04 -36.67
C ILE A 40 -1.62 5.12 -35.98
N TRP A 41 -0.34 5.25 -36.32
CA TRP A 41 0.73 4.49 -35.67
C TRP A 41 1.74 5.47 -35.10
N MET A 42 2.12 5.23 -33.85
CA MET A 42 3.15 5.97 -33.15
C MET A 42 3.86 5.01 -32.20
N ASP A 43 5.18 5.08 -32.19
CA ASP A 43 6.04 4.42 -31.21
C ASP A 43 6.81 5.51 -30.47
N SER A 44 6.85 5.41 -29.14
CA SER A 44 7.55 6.35 -28.29
C SER A 44 8.13 5.58 -27.11
N THR A 45 9.36 5.92 -26.75
CA THR A 45 10.04 5.39 -25.57
C THR A 45 10.43 6.55 -24.66
N SER A 46 10.13 6.41 -23.38
CA SER A 46 10.53 7.35 -22.34
C SER A 46 11.05 6.60 -21.12
N SER A 47 12.01 7.20 -20.42
CA SER A 47 12.48 6.73 -19.11
C SER A 47 11.83 7.52 -17.99
N VAL A 48 11.61 6.89 -16.83
CA VAL A 48 11.25 7.60 -15.61
C VAL A 48 12.45 8.40 -15.10
N GLU A 49 12.22 9.62 -14.63
CA GLU A 49 13.29 10.53 -14.19
C GLU A 49 13.83 10.17 -12.79
N GLY A 50 13.08 9.40 -12.00
CA GLY A 50 13.46 8.99 -10.64
C GLY A 50 12.36 8.24 -9.91
N PRO A 51 12.55 7.91 -8.62
CA PRO A 51 11.54 7.26 -7.81
C PRO A 51 10.35 8.20 -7.53
N SER A 52 9.18 7.61 -7.26
CA SER A 52 8.08 8.30 -6.60
C SER A 52 8.22 8.17 -5.09
N TRP A 53 7.71 9.16 -4.33
CA TRP A 53 7.72 9.16 -2.86
C TRP A 53 6.31 9.11 -2.28
N PRO A 54 5.64 7.94 -2.32
CA PRO A 54 4.42 7.74 -1.57
C PRO A 54 4.69 7.83 -0.07
N ASN A 55 3.69 8.24 0.69
CA ASN A 55 3.78 8.31 2.16
C ASN A 55 2.42 7.98 2.78
N GLY A 56 2.41 7.74 4.08
CA GLY A 56 1.17 7.42 4.79
C GLY A 56 1.27 7.61 6.28
N CYS A 57 0.12 7.73 6.91
CA CYS A 57 -0.07 7.74 8.35
C CYS A 57 -0.89 6.52 8.75
N HIS A 58 -0.38 5.74 9.72
CA HIS A 58 -0.98 4.50 10.17
C HIS A 58 -1.24 4.58 11.67
N LEU A 59 -2.42 4.14 12.11
CA LEU A 59 -2.81 4.05 13.51
C LEU A 59 -3.30 2.63 13.82
N CYS A 60 -2.89 2.12 14.97
CA CYS A 60 -3.28 0.82 15.47
C CYS A 60 -3.67 0.95 16.95
N GLU A 61 -4.83 0.43 17.29
CA GLU A 61 -5.32 0.31 18.66
C GLU A 61 -5.28 -1.16 19.03
N VAL A 62 -4.61 -1.48 20.14
CA VAL A 62 -4.45 -2.85 20.63
C VAL A 62 -4.87 -2.96 22.08
N GLU A 63 -5.41 -4.11 22.44
CA GLU A 63 -5.60 -4.55 23.82
C GLU A 63 -4.72 -5.78 24.07
N ILE A 64 -4.15 -5.88 25.27
CA ILE A 64 -3.28 -7.00 25.65
C ILE A 64 -3.82 -7.61 26.94
N ASP A 65 -4.14 -8.89 26.89
CA ASP A 65 -4.51 -9.65 28.09
C ASP A 65 -3.25 -9.85 28.97
N PRO A 66 -3.24 -9.33 30.22
CA PRO A 66 -2.06 -9.42 31.08
C PRO A 66 -1.71 -10.86 31.52
N ASP A 67 -2.70 -11.76 31.55
CA ASP A 67 -2.55 -13.12 32.05
C ASP A 67 -2.05 -14.08 30.95
N THR A 68 -2.28 -13.75 29.68
CA THR A 68 -1.95 -14.62 28.53
C THR A 68 -1.01 -14.00 27.51
N GLY A 69 -0.85 -12.67 27.53
CA GLY A 69 -0.10 -11.91 26.53
C GLY A 69 -0.78 -11.85 25.16
N VAL A 70 -2.02 -12.35 25.03
CA VAL A 70 -2.78 -12.29 23.78
C VAL A 70 -3.01 -10.81 23.41
N ILE A 71 -2.68 -10.48 22.16
CA ILE A 71 -2.91 -9.16 21.57
C ILE A 71 -4.18 -9.22 20.73
N GLU A 72 -5.12 -8.32 20.99
CA GLU A 72 -6.27 -8.06 20.14
C GLU A 72 -6.07 -6.72 19.42
N VAL A 73 -6.13 -6.73 18.07
CA VAL A 73 -6.10 -5.49 17.28
C VAL A 73 -7.53 -4.98 17.14
N LEU A 74 -7.92 -4.05 18.01
CA LEU A 74 -9.28 -3.48 18.06
C LEU A 74 -9.59 -2.65 16.82
N ALA A 75 -8.62 -1.84 16.39
CA ALA A 75 -8.76 -0.99 15.22
C ALA A 75 -7.43 -0.76 14.50
N TYR A 76 -7.49 -0.72 13.18
CA TYR A 76 -6.41 -0.29 12.29
C TYR A 76 -6.95 0.75 11.32
N ALA A 77 -6.24 1.87 11.20
CA ALA A 77 -6.57 2.93 10.26
C ALA A 77 -5.34 3.41 9.49
N SER A 78 -5.50 3.74 8.22
CA SER A 78 -4.44 4.39 7.43
C SER A 78 -4.96 5.46 6.48
N VAL A 79 -4.15 6.49 6.25
CA VAL A 79 -4.32 7.48 5.19
C VAL A 79 -3.04 7.48 4.36
N ASN A 80 -3.16 7.24 3.06
CA ASN A 80 -2.00 7.00 2.19
C ASN A 80 -2.00 8.00 1.03
N ASP A 81 -0.98 8.84 0.96
CA ASP A 81 -0.72 9.69 -0.18
C ASP A 81 -0.11 8.86 -1.32
N VAL A 82 -0.97 8.55 -2.28
CA VAL A 82 -0.69 7.71 -3.46
C VAL A 82 -0.55 8.53 -4.74
N GLY A 83 -0.58 9.86 -4.62
CA GLY A 83 -0.71 10.76 -5.77
C GLY A 83 -1.98 10.44 -6.55
N ARG A 84 -1.94 10.55 -7.88
CA ARG A 84 -3.12 10.25 -8.70
C ARG A 84 -3.45 8.76 -8.67
N VAL A 85 -4.71 8.43 -8.41
CA VAL A 85 -5.22 7.05 -8.44
C VAL A 85 -5.69 6.69 -9.85
N VAL A 86 -5.15 5.60 -10.39
CA VAL A 86 -5.57 5.05 -11.69
C VAL A 86 -6.82 4.18 -11.54
N ASN A 87 -6.82 3.27 -10.56
CA ASN A 87 -7.94 2.39 -10.25
C ASN A 87 -8.12 2.31 -8.72
N PRO A 88 -9.18 2.93 -8.16
CA PRO A 88 -9.40 2.96 -6.72
C PRO A 88 -9.51 1.58 -6.06
N ASP A 89 -10.15 0.61 -6.71
CA ASP A 89 -10.39 -0.71 -6.14
C ASP A 89 -9.08 -1.51 -6.03
N ILE A 90 -8.23 -1.44 -7.06
CA ILE A 90 -6.91 -2.09 -7.05
C ILE A 90 -6.02 -1.47 -5.98
N VAL A 91 -5.97 -0.13 -5.93
CA VAL A 91 -5.13 0.60 -4.96
C VAL A 91 -5.59 0.28 -3.53
N ARG A 92 -6.90 0.29 -3.27
CA ARG A 92 -7.45 -0.10 -1.97
C ARG A 92 -7.12 -1.54 -1.60
N GLY A 93 -7.26 -2.47 -2.55
CA GLY A 93 -6.91 -3.88 -2.33
C GLY A 93 -5.42 -4.09 -1.99
N GLN A 94 -4.52 -3.30 -2.61
CA GLN A 94 -3.09 -3.33 -2.27
C GLN A 94 -2.82 -2.78 -0.86
N LEU A 95 -3.44 -1.65 -0.50
CA LEU A 95 -3.27 -1.04 0.82
C LEU A 95 -3.80 -1.96 1.93
N ASP A 96 -5.00 -2.49 1.76
CA ASP A 96 -5.65 -3.36 2.76
C ASP A 96 -4.90 -4.71 2.85
N GLY A 97 -4.58 -5.33 1.71
CA GLY A 97 -3.85 -6.59 1.67
C GLY A 97 -2.44 -6.48 2.24
N GLY A 98 -1.70 -5.42 1.89
CA GLY A 98 -0.38 -5.16 2.44
C GLY A 98 -0.42 -4.90 3.94
N ALA A 99 -1.42 -4.16 4.43
CA ALA A 99 -1.57 -3.93 5.86
C ALA A 99 -1.84 -5.24 6.63
N VAL A 100 -2.67 -6.15 6.10
CA VAL A 100 -2.86 -7.49 6.69
C VAL A 100 -1.55 -8.29 6.71
N GLN A 101 -0.74 -8.23 5.65
CA GLN A 101 0.59 -8.85 5.63
C GLN A 101 1.53 -8.26 6.69
N GLY A 102 1.52 -6.93 6.85
CA GLY A 102 2.38 -6.27 7.84
C GLY A 102 1.97 -6.57 9.28
N LEU A 103 0.66 -6.58 9.56
CA LEU A 103 0.13 -7.04 10.85
C LEU A 103 0.48 -8.50 11.12
N GLY A 104 0.35 -9.36 10.11
CA GLY A 104 0.72 -10.77 10.17
C GLY A 104 2.19 -11.00 10.51
N GLN A 105 3.07 -10.36 9.77
CA GLN A 105 4.53 -10.39 10.01
C GLN A 105 4.90 -9.93 11.41
N ALA A 106 4.19 -8.93 11.94
CA ALA A 106 4.45 -8.41 13.27
C ALA A 106 3.93 -9.31 14.39
N LEU A 107 2.82 -10.02 14.20
CA LEU A 107 2.11 -10.68 15.30
C LEU A 107 2.26 -12.21 15.31
N CYS A 108 2.35 -12.85 14.14
CA CYS A 108 2.22 -14.31 14.08
C CYS A 108 3.13 -15.03 13.08
N GLU A 109 3.48 -14.41 11.95
CA GLU A 109 4.25 -15.09 10.91
C GLU A 109 5.72 -15.27 11.31
N GLN A 110 6.25 -16.50 11.18
CA GLN A 110 7.66 -16.78 11.41
C GLN A 110 8.14 -17.96 10.57
N VAL A 111 9.32 -17.81 9.96
CA VAL A 111 10.04 -18.92 9.33
C VAL A 111 11.06 -19.48 10.32
N ILE A 112 10.86 -20.72 10.75
CA ILE A 112 11.67 -21.36 11.79
C ILE A 112 12.48 -22.51 11.19
N HIS A 113 13.79 -22.47 11.38
CA HIS A 113 14.69 -23.57 11.03
C HIS A 113 15.24 -24.21 12.30
N ASP A 114 15.40 -25.52 12.29
CA ASP A 114 16.16 -26.25 13.31
C ASP A 114 17.64 -25.83 13.26
N SER A 115 18.21 -25.50 14.41
CA SER A 115 19.54 -24.89 14.49
C SER A 115 20.69 -25.87 14.23
N ALA A 116 20.47 -27.17 14.46
CA ALA A 116 21.50 -28.19 14.27
C ALA A 116 21.51 -28.74 12.83
N SER A 117 20.33 -28.99 12.26
CA SER A 117 20.16 -29.64 10.96
C SER A 117 19.85 -28.67 9.82
N GLY A 118 19.38 -27.45 10.11
CA GLY A 118 18.92 -26.50 9.10
C GLY A 118 17.55 -26.86 8.50
N GLN A 119 16.85 -27.86 9.05
CA GLN A 119 15.54 -28.27 8.57
C GLN A 119 14.49 -27.17 8.80
N LEU A 120 13.71 -26.82 7.77
CA LEU A 120 12.55 -25.92 7.92
C LEU A 120 11.46 -26.61 8.75
N LEU A 121 11.14 -26.01 9.91
CA LEU A 121 10.12 -26.50 10.85
C LEU A 121 8.74 -25.89 10.56
N SER A 122 8.68 -24.68 10.00
CA SER A 122 7.44 -23.98 9.68
C SER A 122 7.00 -24.18 8.22
N ALA A 123 7.02 -25.41 7.74
CA ALA A 123 6.84 -25.75 6.31
C ALA A 123 5.36 -25.95 5.89
N SER A 124 4.41 -25.70 6.79
CA SER A 124 2.98 -25.87 6.56
C SER A 124 2.18 -24.77 7.24
N PHE A 125 0.92 -24.54 6.84
CA PHE A 125 0.04 -23.59 7.54
C PHE A 125 -0.44 -24.05 8.92
N LEU A 126 -0.06 -25.26 9.36
CA LEU A 126 -0.22 -25.65 10.76
C LEU A 126 0.86 -25.01 11.65
N ASP A 127 2.04 -24.74 11.07
CA ASP A 127 3.23 -24.27 11.77
C ASP A 127 3.57 -22.80 11.44
N TYR A 128 3.27 -22.37 10.22
CA TYR A 128 3.33 -20.98 9.77
C TYR A 128 1.96 -20.34 9.94
N ALA A 129 1.84 -19.43 10.90
CA ALA A 129 0.58 -18.78 11.23
C ALA A 129 0.18 -17.74 10.18
N MET A 130 -0.60 -18.17 9.19
CA MET A 130 -1.19 -17.28 8.19
C MET A 130 -2.18 -16.30 8.83
N PRO A 131 -2.12 -15.01 8.49
CA PRO A 131 -3.10 -14.03 8.95
C PRO A 131 -4.52 -14.38 8.52
N ARG A 132 -5.46 -14.22 9.44
CA ARG A 132 -6.89 -14.56 9.23
C ARG A 132 -7.73 -13.29 9.08
N ALA A 133 -8.97 -13.45 8.62
CA ALA A 133 -9.89 -12.33 8.39
C ALA A 133 -10.25 -11.56 9.67
N ASP A 134 -10.10 -12.19 10.84
CA ASP A 134 -10.35 -11.63 12.16
C ASP A 134 -9.10 -11.04 12.83
N LEU A 135 -7.98 -10.89 12.08
CA LEU A 135 -6.73 -10.33 12.60
C LEU A 135 -6.89 -8.91 13.16
N ALA A 136 -7.83 -8.13 12.62
CA ALA A 136 -8.14 -6.79 13.09
C ALA A 136 -9.65 -6.56 13.08
N GLY A 137 -10.16 -5.91 14.13
CA GLY A 137 -11.57 -5.57 14.26
C GLY A 137 -12.00 -4.50 13.26
N ARG A 138 -11.90 -3.22 13.65
CA ARG A 138 -12.24 -2.11 12.75
C ARG A 138 -11.08 -1.85 11.80
N PHE A 139 -11.33 -1.89 10.49
CA PHE A 139 -10.29 -1.66 9.48
C PHE A 139 -10.70 -0.51 8.55
N ARG A 140 -9.90 0.56 8.50
CA ARG A 140 -10.20 1.74 7.68
C ARG A 140 -8.99 2.21 6.90
N THR A 141 -9.17 2.36 5.59
CA THR A 141 -8.14 2.88 4.69
C THR A 141 -8.72 4.03 3.89
N GLU A 142 -7.96 5.12 3.82
CA GLU A 142 -8.24 6.29 2.99
C GLU A 142 -7.04 6.57 2.08
N MET A 143 -7.32 7.19 0.93
CA MET A 143 -6.33 7.62 -0.05
C MET A 143 -6.30 9.14 -0.09
N ASP A 144 -5.10 9.71 -0.15
CA ASP A 144 -4.87 11.12 -0.42
C ASP A 144 -4.27 11.25 -1.83
N GLU A 145 -4.95 12.03 -2.67
CA GLU A 145 -4.54 12.31 -4.05
C GLU A 145 -4.05 13.75 -4.23
N SER A 146 -3.92 14.51 -3.13
CA SER A 146 -3.63 15.95 -3.16
C SER A 146 -2.22 16.29 -3.64
N ILE A 147 -1.27 15.35 -3.56
CA ILE A 147 0.14 15.56 -3.91
C ILE A 147 0.54 14.66 -5.09
N PRO A 148 0.36 15.10 -6.35
CA PRO A 148 0.79 14.31 -7.51
C PRO A 148 2.31 14.19 -7.59
N CYS A 149 2.78 13.10 -8.20
CA CYS A 149 4.20 12.88 -8.48
C CYS A 149 4.67 13.78 -9.63
N LEU A 150 5.61 14.70 -9.38
CA LEU A 150 6.10 15.62 -10.40
C LEU A 150 7.02 14.97 -11.45
N THR A 151 7.65 13.84 -11.12
CA THR A 151 8.54 13.08 -12.01
C THR A 151 7.82 12.02 -12.83
N ASN A 152 6.49 11.89 -12.67
CA ASN A 152 5.65 10.98 -13.44
C ASN A 152 4.63 11.78 -14.25
N PRO A 153 4.57 11.66 -15.59
CA PRO A 153 3.63 12.41 -16.43
C PRO A 153 2.14 12.24 -16.07
N LEU A 154 1.78 11.11 -15.45
CA LEU A 154 0.42 10.85 -15.00
C LEU A 154 0.17 11.32 -13.55
N GLY A 155 1.18 11.81 -12.83
CA GLY A 155 1.07 12.22 -11.43
C GLY A 155 0.93 11.05 -10.44
N VAL A 156 1.12 9.81 -10.89
CA VAL A 156 0.93 8.59 -10.08
C VAL A 156 2.16 8.26 -9.22
N LYS A 157 1.95 7.65 -8.05
CA LYS A 157 3.01 7.07 -7.20
C LYS A 157 2.86 5.54 -7.10
N GLY A 158 3.92 4.86 -6.68
CA GLY A 158 3.84 3.43 -6.33
C GLY A 158 3.00 3.20 -5.08
N VAL A 159 2.25 2.09 -5.00
CA VAL A 159 1.40 1.76 -3.83
C VAL A 159 1.61 0.35 -3.26
N GLY A 160 2.20 -0.58 -4.01
CA GLY A 160 2.13 -2.02 -3.71
C GLY A 160 2.62 -2.44 -2.32
N GLU A 161 3.57 -1.72 -1.74
CA GLU A 161 4.20 -2.08 -0.47
C GLU A 161 3.79 -1.16 0.70
N LEU A 162 3.04 -0.08 0.45
CA LEU A 162 2.72 0.94 1.47
C LEU A 162 2.03 0.35 2.68
N GLY A 163 1.03 -0.51 2.45
CA GLY A 163 0.28 -1.18 3.51
C GLY A 163 1.21 -1.97 4.42
N THR A 164 2.08 -2.79 3.84
CA THR A 164 3.00 -3.67 4.59
C THR A 164 4.06 -2.86 5.34
N ILE A 165 4.65 -1.87 4.68
CA ILE A 165 5.69 -1.01 5.25
C ILE A 165 5.15 -0.23 6.46
N GLY A 166 3.94 0.32 6.36
CA GLY A 166 3.35 1.14 7.43
C GLY A 166 2.72 0.32 8.55
N ALA A 167 2.01 -0.76 8.24
CA ALA A 167 1.28 -1.55 9.24
C ALA A 167 2.20 -2.27 10.23
N THR A 168 3.31 -2.83 9.73
CA THR A 168 4.28 -3.60 10.55
C THR A 168 4.79 -2.79 11.75
N PRO A 169 5.43 -1.62 11.58
CA PRO A 169 5.89 -0.81 12.71
C PRO A 169 4.72 -0.20 13.49
N CYS A 170 3.58 0.06 12.86
CA CYS A 170 2.42 0.64 13.53
C CYS A 170 1.91 -0.25 14.67
N VAL A 171 1.70 -1.55 14.40
CA VAL A 171 1.22 -2.49 15.44
C VAL A 171 2.30 -2.80 16.47
N VAL A 172 3.57 -2.90 16.07
CA VAL A 172 4.68 -3.06 17.02
C VAL A 172 4.73 -1.89 17.99
N ASN A 173 4.63 -0.66 17.48
CA ASN A 173 4.62 0.54 18.31
C ASN A 173 3.40 0.59 19.24
N ALA A 174 2.22 0.16 18.77
CA ALA A 174 1.03 0.08 19.61
C ALA A 174 1.20 -0.91 20.77
N VAL A 175 1.78 -2.08 20.51
CA VAL A 175 2.10 -3.06 21.56
C VAL A 175 3.15 -2.51 22.54
N VAL A 176 4.21 -1.87 22.04
CA VAL A 176 5.23 -1.23 22.89
C VAL A 176 4.64 -0.11 23.74
N ASP A 177 3.73 0.71 23.19
CA ASP A 177 3.02 1.76 23.95
C ASP A 177 2.14 1.16 25.06
N ALA A 178 1.39 0.09 24.77
CA ALA A 178 0.60 -0.61 25.76
C ALA A 178 1.47 -1.19 26.90
N LEU A 179 2.60 -1.81 26.56
CA LEU A 179 3.57 -2.33 27.54
C LEU A 179 4.24 -1.21 28.34
N TRP A 180 4.48 -0.05 27.73
CA TRP A 180 4.99 1.13 28.44
C TRP A 180 4.01 1.61 29.50
N ARG A 181 2.73 1.70 29.15
CA ARG A 181 1.65 2.05 30.09
C ARG A 181 1.48 1.04 31.22
N ALA A 182 1.82 -0.23 30.98
CA ALA A 182 1.89 -1.28 32.00
C ALA A 182 3.20 -1.27 32.84
N GLY A 183 4.08 -0.29 32.65
CA GLY A 183 5.35 -0.17 33.39
C GLY A 183 6.44 -1.12 32.93
N LYS A 184 6.33 -1.70 31.72
CA LYS A 184 7.28 -2.67 31.13
C LYS A 184 8.05 -2.10 29.94
N GLY A 185 8.03 -0.77 29.76
CA GLY A 185 8.60 -0.07 28.62
C GLY A 185 10.04 -0.44 28.28
N GLU A 186 10.95 -0.46 29.26
CA GLU A 186 12.36 -0.81 29.03
C GLU A 186 12.53 -2.25 28.52
N ARG A 187 11.73 -3.19 29.01
CA ARG A 187 11.75 -4.59 28.55
C ARG A 187 11.14 -4.72 27.16
N ALA A 188 10.08 -3.96 26.87
CA ALA A 188 9.42 -3.96 25.57
C ALA A 188 10.36 -3.55 24.43
N LEU A 189 11.38 -2.71 24.69
CA LEU A 189 12.40 -2.35 23.69
C LEU A 189 13.26 -3.54 23.21
N SER A 190 13.29 -4.63 23.96
CA SER A 190 14.02 -5.85 23.57
C SER A 190 13.17 -6.86 22.80
N LEU A 191 11.86 -6.61 22.66
CA LEU A 191 10.98 -7.49 21.89
C LEU A 191 11.41 -7.55 20.44
N GLN A 192 11.43 -8.76 19.91
CA GLN A 192 11.66 -9.05 18.49
C GLN A 192 10.40 -9.66 17.91
N MET A 193 10.07 -9.27 16.68
CA MET A 193 8.96 -9.87 15.94
C MET A 193 9.19 -11.37 15.68
N PRO A 194 8.11 -12.15 15.52
CA PRO A 194 6.73 -11.76 15.82
C PRO A 194 6.48 -11.56 17.33
N LEU A 195 5.53 -10.70 17.67
CA LEU A 195 5.09 -10.40 19.02
C LEU A 195 4.09 -11.45 19.50
N THR A 196 4.54 -12.71 19.57
CA THR A 196 3.68 -13.83 19.99
C THR A 196 3.18 -13.64 21.43
N PRO A 197 2.01 -14.20 21.79
CA PRO A 197 1.48 -14.10 23.15
C PRO A 197 2.48 -14.51 24.23
N GLU A 198 3.24 -15.59 24.00
CA GLU A 198 4.30 -16.04 24.90
C GLU A 198 5.37 -14.96 25.16
N ARG A 199 5.86 -14.30 24.11
CA ARG A 199 6.90 -13.27 24.22
C ARG A 199 6.38 -12.03 24.96
N VAL A 200 5.15 -11.63 24.67
CA VAL A 200 4.48 -10.50 25.32
C VAL A 200 4.22 -10.80 26.79
N TRP A 201 3.73 -12.01 27.09
CA TRP A 201 3.49 -12.48 28.45
C TRP A 201 4.77 -12.52 29.28
N ALA A 202 5.89 -12.99 28.72
CA ALA A 202 7.20 -12.98 29.39
C ALA A 202 7.66 -11.56 29.73
N VAL A 203 7.40 -10.58 28.86
CA VAL A 203 7.71 -9.17 29.17
C VAL A 203 6.87 -8.65 30.34
N LEU A 204 5.58 -8.99 30.36
CA LEU A 204 4.64 -8.58 31.42
C LEU A 204 4.99 -9.21 32.77
N ASN A 205 5.33 -10.50 32.80
CA ASN A 205 5.46 -11.27 34.04
C ASN A 205 6.89 -11.51 34.52
N GLY A 206 7.91 -11.28 33.66
CA GLY A 206 9.32 -11.48 33.98
C GLY A 206 9.74 -12.94 33.82
#